data_AF-Q862D2-F1
#
_entry.id   AF-Q862D2-F1
#
_cell.length_a   1.000
_cell.length_b   1.000
_cell.length_c   1.000
_cell.angle_alpha   90.00
_cell.angle_beta   90.00
_cell.angle_gamma   90.00
#
_symmetry.space_group_name_H-M   'P 1'
#
loop_
_entity.id
_entity.type
_entity.pdbx_description
1 polymer ?
#
loop_
_entity_poly.entity_id
_entity_poly.type
_entity_poly.pdbx_seq_one_letter_code
_entity_poly.pdbx_strand_id
1 'polypeptide(L)'
;KNNASTDYDLSDKSINPLGGFVHYGEVTNDFVMLKGCVVGTKKRVLTLRKSLLVQTKRRALEKIDLKFIDTTSKFGHGRFQTVEEKKAFMGPLKKDRIAKEEGA
;
A
#
# COMPACT_ATOMS: atom_id res chain seq x y z
N LYS A 1 4.76 -2.93 -10.35
CA LYS A 1 4.73 -4.04 -9.37
C LYS A 1 5.49 -3.71 -8.08
N ASN A 2 6.26 -2.64 -8.05
CA ASN A 2 7.08 -2.15 -6.92
C ASN A 2 6.72 -0.69 -6.55
N ASN A 3 5.47 -0.27 -6.72
CA ASN A 3 5.08 1.15 -6.53
C ASN A 3 4.98 1.58 -5.05
N ALA A 4 5.36 0.72 -4.11
CA ALA A 4 5.54 1.07 -2.70
C ALA A 4 6.91 0.65 -2.13
N SER A 5 7.86 0.25 -2.99
CA SER A 5 9.27 0.18 -2.60
C SER A 5 9.83 1.60 -2.46
N THR A 6 10.81 1.77 -1.57
CA THR A 6 11.52 3.04 -1.40
C THR A 6 13.02 2.80 -1.47
N ASP A 7 13.83 3.85 -1.57
CA ASP A 7 15.30 3.71 -1.61
C ASP A 7 15.88 3.04 -0.34
N TYR A 8 15.12 3.08 0.76
CA TYR A 8 15.50 2.49 2.05
C TYR A 8 14.83 1.13 2.32
N ASP A 9 13.74 0.82 1.63
CA ASP A 9 12.98 -0.43 1.76
C ASP A 9 12.84 -1.07 0.38
N LEU A 10 13.77 -1.99 0.11
CA LEU A 10 13.94 -2.71 -1.15
C LEU A 10 12.94 -3.86 -1.34
N SER A 11 11.98 -4.02 -0.43
CA SER A 11 10.94 -5.04 -0.56
C SER A 11 10.14 -4.83 -1.86
N ASP A 12 10.03 -5.88 -2.69
CA ASP A 12 9.20 -5.82 -3.89
C ASP A 12 7.71 -5.91 -3.50
N LYS A 13 7.13 -4.75 -3.24
CA LYS A 13 5.73 -4.62 -2.82
C LYS A 13 5.00 -3.51 -3.57
N SER A 14 3.72 -3.75 -3.79
CA SER A 14 2.82 -2.76 -4.36
C SER A 14 2.18 -1.89 -3.27
N ILE A 15 1.63 -0.75 -3.65
CA ILE A 15 0.87 0.15 -2.75
C ILE A 15 -0.41 -0.52 -2.20
N ASN A 16 -0.86 -1.60 -2.83
CA ASN A 16 -2.04 -2.32 -2.39
C ASN A 16 -1.73 -3.08 -1.10
N PRO A 17 -2.49 -2.82 -0.01
CA PRO A 17 -2.38 -3.60 1.20
C PRO A 17 -2.68 -5.09 0.96
N LEU A 18 -2.25 -5.96 1.86
CA LEU A 18 -2.65 -7.37 1.83
C LEU A 18 -4.19 -7.50 1.82
N GLY A 19 -4.74 -8.06 0.74
CA GLY A 19 -6.19 -8.18 0.51
C GLY A 19 -6.85 -6.96 -0.15
N GLY A 20 -6.06 -5.98 -0.59
CA GLY A 20 -6.51 -4.78 -1.29
C GLY A 20 -7.03 -3.67 -0.36
N PHE A 21 -7.38 -2.53 -0.95
CA PHE A 21 -8.00 -1.44 -0.21
C PHE A 21 -9.46 -1.79 0.13
N VAL A 22 -9.79 -1.80 1.42
CA VAL A 22 -11.12 -2.18 1.93
C VAL A 22 -12.23 -1.39 1.25
N HIS A 23 -13.18 -2.09 0.60
CA HIS A 23 -14.28 -1.53 -0.20
C HIS A 23 -13.89 -0.73 -1.46
N TYR A 24 -12.60 -0.67 -1.82
CA TYR A 24 -12.14 -0.06 -3.07
C TYR A 24 -11.74 -1.15 -4.08
N GLY A 25 -10.76 -1.98 -3.71
CA GLY A 25 -10.13 -2.95 -4.59
C GLY A 25 -8.62 -2.69 -4.72
N GLU A 26 -8.09 -2.97 -5.90
CA GLU A 26 -6.67 -2.80 -6.22
C GLU A 26 -6.45 -1.52 -7.03
N VAL A 27 -5.32 -0.85 -6.77
CA VAL A 27 -4.81 0.28 -7.53
C VAL A 27 -3.74 -0.24 -8.48
N THR A 28 -4.04 -0.22 -9.77
CA THR A 28 -3.14 -0.68 -10.85
C THR A 28 -2.62 0.45 -11.72
N ASN A 29 -3.27 1.61 -11.69
CA ASN A 29 -2.90 2.82 -12.41
C ASN A 29 -2.03 3.76 -11.56
N ASP A 30 -1.63 4.87 -12.18
CA ASP A 30 -0.95 5.98 -11.50
C ASP A 30 -1.81 6.54 -10.36
N PHE A 31 -1.14 6.92 -9.28
CA PHE A 31 -1.78 7.44 -8.08
C PHE A 31 -0.97 8.58 -7.48
N VAL A 32 -1.63 9.36 -6.61
CA VAL A 32 -1.00 10.43 -5.84
C VAL A 32 -1.17 10.12 -4.35
N MET A 33 -0.08 10.13 -3.60
CA MET A 33 -0.12 10.00 -2.14
C MET A 33 -0.21 11.40 -1.51
N LEU A 34 -1.36 11.72 -0.92
CA LEU A 34 -1.59 12.98 -0.24
C LEU A 34 -1.37 12.83 1.27
N LYS A 35 -0.78 13.86 1.88
CA LYS A 35 -0.60 13.91 3.33
C LYS A 35 -1.94 14.18 4.02
N GLY A 36 -2.37 13.28 4.91
CA GLY A 36 -3.57 13.46 5.74
C GLY A 36 -4.84 12.84 5.14
N CYS A 37 -6.00 13.37 5.54
CA CYS A 37 -7.31 12.90 5.06
C CYS A 37 -7.90 13.82 3.99
N VAL A 38 -8.78 13.28 3.15
CA VAL A 38 -9.52 14.01 2.12
C VAL A 38 -11.01 13.75 2.27
N VAL A 39 -11.84 14.73 1.90
CA VAL A 39 -13.30 14.61 1.92
C VAL A 39 -13.75 13.54 0.93
N GLY A 40 -14.59 12.60 1.36
CA GLY A 40 -14.93 11.49 0.48
C GLY A 40 -15.29 10.21 1.17
N THR A 41 -16.22 9.47 0.57
CA THR A 41 -16.24 8.01 0.70
C THR A 41 -15.23 7.42 -0.29
N LYS A 42 -14.83 6.18 -0.07
CA LYS A 42 -13.99 5.43 -1.01
C LYS A 42 -14.69 5.35 -2.39
N LYS A 43 -13.91 5.29 -3.48
CA LYS A 43 -14.38 5.34 -4.89
C LYS A 43 -14.95 6.68 -5.37
N ARG A 44 -14.98 7.71 -4.53
CA ARG A 44 -15.44 9.05 -4.94
C ARG A 44 -14.42 9.72 -5.87
N VAL A 45 -14.90 10.30 -6.96
CA VAL A 45 -14.09 11.14 -7.86
C VAL A 45 -13.67 12.42 -7.13
N LEU A 46 -12.39 12.77 -7.21
CA LEU A 46 -11.82 13.98 -6.62
C LEU A 46 -11.19 14.85 -7.71
N THR A 47 -11.45 16.16 -7.66
CA THR A 47 -10.81 17.13 -8.55
C THR A 47 -9.60 17.73 -7.84
N LEU A 48 -8.40 17.53 -8.39
CA LEU A 48 -7.17 18.13 -7.89
C LEU A 48 -6.90 19.45 -8.62
N ARG A 49 -6.64 20.52 -7.86
CA ARG A 49 -6.36 21.85 -8.39
C ARG A 49 -5.06 22.38 -7.81
N LYS A 50 -4.26 23.04 -8.65
CA LYS A 50 -3.09 23.81 -8.19
C LYS A 50 -3.52 24.89 -7.18
N SER A 51 -2.68 25.12 -6.17
CA SER A 51 -2.92 26.20 -5.20
C SER A 51 -2.94 27.56 -5.89
N LEU A 52 -3.88 28.42 -5.47
CA LEU A 52 -3.94 29.82 -5.88
C LEU A 52 -2.91 30.70 -5.17
N LEU A 53 -2.43 30.24 -4.02
CA LEU A 53 -1.51 30.99 -3.17
C LEU A 53 -0.08 30.56 -3.46
N VAL A 54 0.81 31.54 -3.57
CA VAL A 54 2.26 31.29 -3.65
C VAL A 54 2.71 30.67 -2.33
N GLN A 55 3.29 29.47 -2.41
CA GLN A 55 3.75 28.74 -1.24
C GLN A 55 5.15 29.21 -0.85
N THR A 56 5.26 30.02 0.20
CA THR A 56 6.55 30.55 0.71
C THR A 56 6.99 29.91 2.02
N LYS A 57 6.09 29.20 2.71
CA LYS A 57 6.37 28.60 4.03
C LYS A 57 7.35 27.44 3.88
N ARG A 58 8.38 27.37 4.74
CA ARG A 58 9.36 26.27 4.79
C ARG A 58 8.70 24.89 4.86
N ARG A 59 7.63 24.76 5.64
CA ARG A 59 6.83 23.52 5.76
C ARG A 59 6.18 23.08 4.44
N ALA A 60 5.82 24.03 3.56
CA ALA A 60 5.19 23.74 2.28
C ALA A 60 6.22 23.44 1.17
N LEU A 61 7.45 23.91 1.33
CA LEU A 61 8.57 23.74 0.39
C LEU A 61 9.52 22.59 0.80
N GLU A 62 9.15 21.84 1.83
CA GLU A 62 9.92 20.70 2.32
C GLU A 62 9.94 19.60 1.24
N LYS A 63 11.14 19.12 0.90
CA LYS A 63 11.30 17.96 0.04
C LYS A 63 11.00 16.71 0.86
N ILE A 64 10.06 15.90 0.38
CA ILE A 64 9.65 14.68 1.06
C ILE A 64 10.41 13.50 0.45
N ASP A 65 11.10 12.77 1.32
CA ASP A 65 11.77 11.52 1.00
C ASP A 65 11.22 10.42 1.92
N LEU A 66 10.64 9.38 1.34
CA LEU A 66 9.91 8.33 2.06
C LEU A 66 10.85 7.15 2.34
N LYS A 67 10.87 6.70 3.59
CA LYS A 67 11.71 5.55 4.01
C LYS A 67 10.96 4.22 4.06
N PHE A 68 9.65 4.27 4.26
CA PHE A 68 8.83 3.10 4.45
C PHE A 68 7.37 3.41 4.14
N ILE A 69 6.71 2.47 3.47
CA ILE A 69 5.27 2.51 3.20
C ILE A 69 4.66 1.24 3.79
N ASP A 70 3.62 1.43 4.60
CA ASP A 70 2.90 0.32 5.21
C ASP A 70 1.87 -0.27 4.25
N THR A 71 2.00 -1.56 4.01
CA THR A 71 1.20 -2.41 3.11
C THR A 71 0.50 -3.53 3.88
N THR A 72 0.47 -3.44 5.22
CA THR A 72 -0.31 -4.35 6.06
C THR A 72 -1.80 -4.28 5.74
N SER A 73 -2.47 -5.43 5.84
CA SER A 73 -3.93 -5.52 5.68
C SER A 73 -4.65 -4.47 6.52
N LYS A 74 -5.60 -3.77 5.88
CA LYS A 74 -6.52 -2.84 6.54
C LYS A 74 -7.89 -3.46 6.83
N PHE A 75 -8.05 -4.75 6.51
CA PHE A 75 -9.21 -5.53 6.91
C PHE A 75 -8.89 -6.27 8.21
N GLY A 76 -9.16 -5.61 9.35
CA GLY A 76 -8.74 -6.06 10.67
C GLY A 76 -7.33 -5.55 11.04
N HIS A 77 -6.61 -6.32 11.86
CA HIS A 77 -5.26 -5.97 12.32
C HIS A 77 -4.19 -6.65 11.45
N GLY A 78 -3.63 -5.92 10.49
CA GLY A 78 -2.54 -6.41 9.65
C GLY A 78 -1.20 -6.51 10.41
N ARG A 79 -0.46 -7.60 10.16
CA ARG A 79 0.83 -7.89 10.84
C ARG A 79 2.04 -8.00 9.90
N PHE A 80 1.79 -8.36 8.64
CA PHE A 80 2.82 -8.61 7.64
C PHE A 80 2.66 -7.62 6.50
N GLN A 81 3.76 -7.23 5.88
CA GLN A 81 3.80 -6.32 4.74
C GLN A 81 3.54 -7.07 3.44
N THR A 82 4.12 -8.25 3.28
CA THR A 82 3.99 -9.05 2.05
C THR A 82 3.39 -10.43 2.32
N VAL A 83 2.89 -11.07 1.26
CA VAL A 83 2.34 -12.43 1.35
C VAL A 83 3.47 -13.42 1.62
N GLU A 84 4.65 -13.14 1.05
CA GLU A 84 5.88 -13.90 1.18
C GLU A 84 6.35 -13.88 2.64
N GLU A 85 6.37 -12.72 3.29
CA GLU A 85 6.70 -12.57 4.71
C GLU A 85 5.74 -13.39 5.59
N LYS A 86 4.43 -13.30 5.32
CA LYS A 86 3.41 -14.07 6.05
C LYS A 86 3.61 -15.58 5.88
N LYS A 87 3.87 -16.04 4.66
CA LYS A 87 4.10 -17.47 4.36
C LYS A 87 5.37 -17.97 5.04
N ALA A 88 6.45 -17.20 5.00
CA ALA A 88 7.71 -17.54 5.66
C ALA A 88 7.53 -17.66 7.18
N PHE A 89 6.78 -16.73 7.80
CA PHE A 89 6.49 -16.78 9.23
C PHE A 89 5.58 -17.94 9.64
N MET A 90 4.49 -18.18 8.89
CA MET A 90 3.51 -19.23 9.25
C MET A 90 3.98 -20.65 8.91
N GLY A 91 4.92 -20.80 7.99
CA GLY A 91 5.37 -22.10 7.50
C GLY A 91 4.29 -22.84 6.69
N PRO A 92 4.51 -24.14 6.38
CA PRO A 92 3.57 -24.94 5.59
C PRO A 92 2.30 -25.24 6.39
N LEU A 93 1.15 -24.81 5.87
CA LEU A 93 -0.15 -25.10 6.48
C LEU A 93 -0.79 -26.36 5.87
N LYS A 94 -1.81 -26.90 6.55
CA LYS A 94 -2.55 -28.09 6.08
C LYS A 94 -3.08 -27.93 4.65
N LYS A 95 -3.65 -26.77 4.32
CA LYS A 95 -4.18 -26.47 2.98
C LYS A 95 -3.09 -26.48 1.90
N ASP A 96 -1.87 -26.05 2.24
CA ASP A 96 -0.77 -25.98 1.30
C ASP A 96 -0.21 -27.38 1.03
N ARG A 97 -0.22 -28.25 2.05
CA ARG A 97 0.14 -29.68 1.90
C ARG A 97 -0.85 -30.42 1.00
N ILE A 98 -2.15 -30.28 1.26
CA ILE A 98 -3.20 -30.92 0.44
C ILE A 98 -3.10 -30.45 -1.01
N ALA A 99 -2.97 -29.14 -1.26
CA ALA A 99 -2.81 -28.61 -2.61
C ALA A 99 -1.56 -29.14 -3.33
N LYS A 100 -0.49 -29.43 -2.59
CA LYS A 100 0.72 -30.04 -3.15
C LYS A 100 0.53 -31.53 -3.46
N GLU A 101 -0.23 -32.25 -2.64
CA GLU A 101 -0.57 -33.67 -2.84
C GLU A 101 -1.54 -33.85 -4.02
N GLU A 102 -2.50 -32.94 -4.22
CA GLU A 102 -3.45 -32.95 -5.34
C GLU A 102 -2.83 -32.49 -6.67
N GLY A 103 -1.79 -31.64 -6.59
CA GLY A 103 -1.07 -31.12 -7.76
C GLY A 103 0.12 -31.96 -8.21
N ALA A 104 0.43 -33.05 -7.50
CA ALA A 104 1.45 -34.03 -7.84
C ALA A 104 0.82 -35.24 -8.55
#